data_AF-A0A842WIR3-F1
#
_entry.id   AF-A0A842WIR3-F1
#
_cell.length_a   1.000
_cell.length_b   1.000
_cell.length_c   1.000
_cell.angle_alpha   90.00
_cell.angle_beta   90.00
_cell.angle_gamma   90.00
#
_symmetry.space_group_name_H-M   'P 1'
#
loop_
_entity.id
_entity.type
_entity.pdbx_description
1 polymer ?
#
loop_
_entity_poly.entity_id
_entity_poly.type
_entity_poly.pdbx_seq_one_letter_code
_entity_poly.pdbx_strand_id
1 'polypeptide(L)' 'MLVYLYDLKSSVKDYNRLKRNFYYHLNKNGYNQYFWKTKSVLVAPDEMERALDGFFKDFNKFVVAYKIHTDSIEEME' A
#
# COMPACT_ATOMS: atom_id res chain seq x y z
N MET A 1 13.04 -3.14 -6.79
CA MET A 1 12.08 -3.13 -5.65
C MET A 1 11.12 -1.96 -5.82
N LEU A 2 9.89 -2.13 -5.35
CA LEU A 2 8.84 -1.11 -5.41
C LEU A 2 8.58 -0.55 -4.03
N VAL A 3 8.46 0.77 -3.96
CA VAL A 3 7.99 1.47 -2.76
C VAL A 3 6.71 2.23 -3.12
N TYR A 4 5.62 1.87 -2.46
CA TYR A 4 4.35 2.58 -2.49
C TYR A 4 4.24 3.47 -1.26
N LEU A 5 4.15 4.78 -1.47
CA LEU A 5 3.78 5.75 -0.45
C LEU A 5 2.31 6.07 -0.63
N TYR A 6 1.48 5.81 0.38
CA TYR A 6 0.04 5.98 0.25
C TYR A 6 -0.60 6.66 1.45
N ASP A 7 -1.70 7.36 1.17
CA ASP A 7 -2.52 8.02 2.17
C ASP A 7 -4.02 7.88 1.87
N LEU A 8 -4.82 7.77 2.94
CA LEU A 8 -6.27 7.55 2.87
C LEU A 8 -7.00 8.90 2.83
N LYS A 9 -7.56 9.24 1.67
CA LYS A 9 -8.46 10.38 1.51
C LYS A 9 -9.85 10.04 2.04
N SER A 10 -10.12 10.47 3.27
CA SER A 10 -11.39 10.21 3.93
C SER A 10 -11.79 11.36 4.87
N SER A 11 -13.10 11.53 5.07
CA SER A 11 -13.61 12.29 6.21
C SER A 11 -13.17 11.61 7.53
N VAL A 12 -13.08 12.37 8.63
CA VAL A 12 -12.73 11.82 9.96
C VAL A 12 -13.69 10.70 10.37
N LYS A 13 -14.98 10.84 10.02
CA LYS A 13 -16.04 9.87 10.35
C LYS A 13 -15.86 8.53 9.64
N ASP A 14 -15.38 8.55 8.39
CA ASP A 14 -15.23 7.37 7.56
C ASP A 14 -13.83 6.73 7.64
N TYR A 15 -12.86 7.44 8.21
CA TYR A 15 -11.45 7.06 8.16
C TYR A 15 -11.20 5.67 8.72
N ASN A 16 -11.74 5.37 9.91
CA ASN A 16 -11.54 4.06 10.55
C ASN A 16 -12.25 2.92 9.82
N ARG A 17 -13.35 3.19 9.11
CA ARG A 17 -14.04 2.21 8.29
C ARG A 17 -13.25 1.91 7.03
N LEU A 18 -12.83 2.95 6.32
CA LEU A 18 -12.01 2.83 5.12
C LEU A 18 -10.68 2.15 5.42
N LYS A 19 -10.01 2.55 6.49
CA LYS A 19 -8.77 1.93 6.98
C LYS A 19 -8.95 0.42 7.18
N ARG A 20 -9.99 0.01 7.91
CA ARG A 20 -10.28 -1.41 8.14
C ARG A 20 -10.55 -2.15 6.84
N ASN A 21 -11.32 -1.56 5.93
CA ASN A 21 -11.59 -2.15 4.62
C ASN A 21 -10.30 -2.33 3.81
N PHE A 22 -9.48 -1.29 3.71
CA PHE A 22 -8.20 -1.32 3.00
C PHE A 22 -7.29 -2.44 3.51
N TYR A 23 -7.05 -2.49 4.82
CA TYR A 23 -6.19 -3.52 5.42
C TYR A 23 -6.80 -4.92 5.35
N TYR A 24 -8.12 -5.06 5.42
CA TYR A 24 -8.80 -6.34 5.21
C TYR A 24 -8.53 -6.88 3.79
N HIS A 25 -8.72 -6.05 2.76
CA HIS A 25 -8.45 -6.43 1.38
C HIS A 25 -6.97 -6.70 1.13
N LEU A 26 -6.08 -5.87 1.69
CA LEU A 26 -4.63 -6.06 1.61
C LEU A 26 -4.24 -7.43 2.19
N ASN A 27 -4.74 -7.77 3.39
CA ASN A 27 -4.45 -9.05 4.03
C ASN A 27 -5.04 -10.24 3.26
N LYS A 28 -6.28 -10.09 2.77
CA LYS A 28 -7.01 -11.15 2.07
C LYS A 28 -6.33 -11.57 0.76
N ASN A 29 -5.71 -10.63 0.05
CA ASN A 29 -5.00 -10.91 -1.19
C ASN A 29 -3.61 -11.57 -0.97
N GLY A 30 -3.25 -11.91 0.27
CA GLY A 30 -1.97 -12.60 0.56
C GLY A 30 -0.74 -11.71 0.38
N TYR A 31 -0.93 -10.41 0.26
CA TYR A 31 0.10 -9.40 0.02
C TYR A 31 1.02 -9.20 1.22
N ASN A 32 0.54 -9.41 2.45
CA ASN A 32 1.33 -9.21 3.66
C ASN A 32 2.63 -9.98 3.80
N GLN A 33 2.73 -11.14 3.16
CA GLN A 33 3.82 -12.11 3.40
C GLN A 33 5.10 -11.75 2.64
N TYR A 34 5.01 -10.85 1.65
CA TYR A 34 6.14 -10.44 0.82
C TYR A 34 6.59 -9.00 1.06
N PHE A 35 5.97 -8.31 2.02
CA PHE A 35 6.10 -6.85 2.13
C PHE A 35 6.66 -6.39 3.48
N TRP A 36 7.59 -5.46 3.41
CA TRP A 36 7.82 -4.53 4.52
C TRP A 36 6.79 -3.42 4.44
N LYS A 37 6.05 -3.17 5.53
CA LYS A 37 4.93 -2.22 5.53
C LYS A 37 4.90 -1.38 6.81
N THR A 38 4.52 -0.13 6.64
CA THR A 38 4.15 0.78 7.71
C THR A 38 2.70 1.22 7.53
N LYS A 39 2.26 2.26 8.24
CA LYS A 39 0.88 2.78 8.11
C LYS A 39 0.61 3.44 6.76
N SER A 40 1.65 3.90 6.07
CA SER A 40 1.58 4.72 4.85
C SER A 40 2.61 4.31 3.80
N VAL A 41 3.38 3.25 4.05
CA VAL A 41 4.42 2.77 3.14
C VAL A 41 4.26 1.27 2.96
N LEU A 42 4.38 0.80 1.72
CA LEU A 42 4.43 -0.61 1.37
C LEU A 42 5.60 -0.83 0.42
N VAL A 43 6.46 -1.77 0.77
CA VAL A 43 7.62 -2.15 -0.02
C VAL A 43 7.42 -3.57 -0.53
N ALA A 44 7.67 -3.79 -1.81
CA ALA A 44 7.38 -5.02 -2.50
C ALA A 44 8.45 -5.42 -3.54
N PRO A 45 8.59 -6.72 -3.86
CA PRO A 45 9.32 -7.18 -5.03
C PRO A 45 8.71 -6.65 -6.33
N ASP A 46 9.52 -6.51 -7.39
CA ASP A 46 9.08 -5.94 -8.67
C ASP A 46 8.02 -6.80 -9.38
N GLU A 47 8.09 -8.12 -9.20
CA GLU A 47 7.09 -9.09 -9.69
C GLU A 47 5.65 -8.81 -9.20
N MET A 48 5.50 -8.09 -8.09
CA MET A 48 4.20 -7.72 -7.52
C MET A 48 3.59 -6.44 -8.11
N GLU A 49 4.29 -5.74 -9.01
CA GLU A 49 3.90 -4.42 -9.52
C GLU A 49 2.45 -4.40 -10.04
N ARG A 50 2.13 -5.32 -10.95
CA ARG A 50 0.79 -5.34 -11.59
C ARG A 50 -0.32 -5.60 -10.59
N ALA A 51 -0.06 -6.47 -9.61
CA ALA A 51 -1.03 -6.83 -8.59
C ALA A 51 -1.30 -5.66 -7.64
N LEU A 52 -0.23 -4.94 -7.25
CA LEU A 52 -0.32 -3.76 -6.39
C LEU A 52 -0.91 -2.54 -7.10
N ASP A 53 -0.53 -2.30 -8.35
CA ASP A 53 -1.12 -1.27 -9.18
C ASP A 53 -2.64 -1.49 -9.34
N GLY A 54 -3.05 -2.74 -9.57
CA GLY A 54 -4.46 -3.13 -9.60
C GLY A 54 -5.17 -2.85 -8.27
N PHE A 55 -4.57 -3.27 -7.16
CA PHE A 55 -5.10 -3.00 -5.83
C PHE A 55 -5.28 -1.49 -5.56
N PHE A 56 -4.25 -0.66 -5.78
CA PHE A 56 -4.37 0.78 -5.55
C PHE A 56 -5.34 1.45 -6.52
N LYS A 57 -5.50 0.93 -7.73
CA LYS A 57 -6.51 1.38 -8.69
C LYS A 57 -7.93 1.15 -8.17
N ASP A 58 -8.20 0.00 -7.55
CA ASP A 58 -9.51 -0.29 -6.94
C ASP A 58 -9.85 0.65 -5.78
N PHE A 59 -8.82 1.18 -5.10
CA PHE A 59 -8.96 2.13 -4.00
C PHE A 59 -8.74 3.59 -4.41
N ASN A 60 -8.58 3.93 -5.70
CA ASN A 60 -8.13 5.26 -6.14
C ASN A 60 -9.02 6.44 -5.70
N LYS A 61 -10.30 6.19 -5.42
CA LYS A 61 -11.25 7.20 -4.91
C LYS A 61 -10.98 7.59 -3.47
N PHE A 62 -10.30 6.71 -2.73
CA PHE A 62 -10.14 6.79 -1.28
C PHE A 62 -8.68 6.73 -0.85
N VAL A 63 -7.76 6.41 -1.76
CA VAL A 63 -6.33 6.30 -1.52
C VAL A 63 -5.60 7.09 -2.59
N VAL A 64 -4.65 7.94 -2.17
CA VAL A 64 -3.59 8.41 -3.05
C VAL A 64 -2.40 7.51 -2.84
N ALA A 65 -1.80 7.03 -3.91
CA ALA A 65 -0.58 6.25 -3.86
C ALA A 65 0.43 6.81 -4.87
N TYR A 66 1.68 6.90 -4.45
CA TYR A 66 2.85 7.18 -5.27
C TYR A 66 3.70 5.92 -5.31
N LYS A 67 4.23 5.60 -6.48
CA LYS A 67 5.07 4.43 -6.72
C LYS A 67 6.48 4.88 -7.08
N ILE A 68 7.48 4.30 -6.43
CA ILE A 68 8.90 4.56 -6.64
C ILE A 68 9.58 3.22 -6.93
N HIS A 69 10.42 3.19 -7.96
CA HIS A 69 11.33 2.07 -8.21
C HIS A 69 12.67 2.38 -7.55
N THR A 70 13.19 1.42 -6.79
CA THR A 70 14.50 1.52 -6.15
C THR A 70 15.27 0.22 -6.26
N ASP A 71 16.59 0.33 -6.34
CA ASP A 71 17.50 -0.81 -6.37
C ASP A 71 17.78 -1.33 -4.95
N SER A 72 17.78 -0.44 -3.95
CA SER A 72 18.02 -0.78 -2.55
C SER A 72 17.24 0.12 -1.59
N ILE A 73 17.11 -0.33 -0.34
CA ILE A 73 16.61 0.45 0.80
C ILE A 73 17.62 0.30 1.93
N GLU A 74 17.96 1.41 2.57
CA GLU A 74 18.82 1.46 3.75
C GLU A 74 17.96 1.78 4.97
N GLU A 75 18.12 1.01 6.04
CA GLU A 75 17.54 1.30 7.35
C GLU A 75 18.60 2.04 8.18
N MET A 76 18.26 3.24 8.66
CA MET A 76 19.14 4.03 9.53
C MET A 76 18.76 3.79 10.99
N GLU A 77 19.74 3.43 11.82
CA GLU A 77 19.62 3.32 13.29
C GLU A 77 19.82 4.67 13.99
#